data_AF-A0A7E4ZY16-F1
#
_entry.id   AF-A0A7E4ZY16-F1
#
_cell.length_a   1.000
_cell.length_b   1.000
_cell.length_c   1.000
_cell.angle_alpha   90.00
_cell.angle_beta   90.00
_cell.angle_gamma   90.00
#
_symmetry.space_group_name_H-M   'P 1'
#
loop_
_entity.id
_entity.type
_entity.pdbx_description
1 polymer ?
#
loop_
_entity_poly.entity_id
_entity_poly.type
_entity_poly.pdbx_seq_one_letter_code
_entity_poly.pdbx_strand_id
1 'polypeptide(L)'
;MLYLNYMLLVVIGTVTHALDKTSAAECSANGDDSNNFFDDRSTHLWHVTLEGRSAPLYLFGTIHVYWQDVWPFVAPQVRAAFDSADTVLVELALNNSNLTAQLDECRDLPADVRLEWLLGYKLVSRIRKFIDKKGELLRKAMLNHRSMFMGEHAQRLLNFHRATVNWRNKKPTWVLFTLFHLLSIDGKEKRIPMLDVFLATEAQQRGKKVQSVESPQEQCDPLLGISDAEKVYAIEHTLNYLVNASSTEKPPSEPSDDLLTKYRCGEIDDSIYESTDFLDVVPPNSSSLITIQEQIRNEMILTRNKRMATRIHQFMMSNDDEIAFVALGAAHFYGKSSVVDVLQQLGQYNIIRVMSNDDISHMDYINRSRAAAQTVSNVRNLWERDESSSFEQSRSSLTVFLPPTKTNETDFTAWIIL
;
A
#
# COMPACT_ATOMS: atom_id res chain seq x y z
N MET A 1 16.16 5.16 -12.52
CA MET A 1 16.08 5.37 -11.06
C MET A 1 14.69 5.06 -10.51
N LEU A 2 13.58 5.55 -11.09
CA LEU A 2 12.21 5.24 -10.61
C LEU A 2 11.91 3.73 -10.40
N TYR A 3 12.41 2.83 -11.26
CA TYR A 3 12.08 1.39 -11.22
C TYR A 3 12.61 0.60 -10.00
N LEU A 4 13.69 1.02 -9.33
CA LEU A 4 14.19 0.30 -8.15
C LEU A 4 13.32 0.55 -6.92
N ASN A 5 12.75 1.75 -6.78
CA ASN A 5 11.91 2.13 -5.64
C ASN A 5 10.66 1.26 -5.46
N TYR A 6 10.15 0.69 -6.56
CA TYR A 6 8.99 -0.21 -6.55
C TYR A 6 9.28 -1.62 -6.02
N MET A 7 10.54 -2.01 -5.73
CA MET A 7 10.87 -3.37 -5.27
C MET A 7 10.25 -3.76 -3.93
N LEU A 8 10.00 -2.81 -3.03
CA LEU A 8 9.32 -3.09 -1.78
C LEU A 8 7.84 -3.48 -2.02
N LEU A 9 7.20 -2.77 -2.94
CA LEU A 9 5.83 -3.01 -3.38
C LEU A 9 5.73 -4.30 -4.23
N VAL A 10 6.84 -4.79 -4.77
CA VAL A 10 6.89 -6.00 -5.62
C VAL A 10 6.93 -7.31 -4.82
N VAL A 11 7.18 -7.28 -3.50
CA VAL A 11 7.09 -8.50 -2.69
C VAL A 11 5.61 -8.90 -2.45
N ILE A 12 4.65 -7.96 -2.49
CA ILE A 12 3.20 -8.24 -2.30
C ILE A 12 2.46 -8.38 -3.65
N GLY A 13 2.99 -9.20 -4.55
CA GLY A 13 2.26 -9.60 -5.76
C GLY A 13 2.75 -8.93 -7.03
N THR A 14 3.39 -9.73 -7.87
CA THR A 14 3.50 -9.46 -9.30
C THR A 14 2.62 -10.49 -9.98
N VAL A 15 1.71 -10.13 -10.88
CA VAL A 15 1.95 -9.69 -12.27
C VAL A 15 0.55 -9.44 -12.88
N THR A 16 0.39 -8.48 -13.80
CA THR A 16 -0.88 -8.25 -14.53
C THR A 16 -0.70 -8.32 -16.03
N HIS A 17 -1.56 -9.06 -16.73
CA HIS A 17 -1.72 -8.95 -18.19
C HIS A 17 -2.65 -7.79 -18.56
N ALA A 18 -2.42 -7.21 -19.74
CA ALA A 18 -3.42 -6.43 -20.47
C ALA A 18 -4.36 -7.41 -21.19
N LEU A 19 -5.65 -7.36 -20.89
CA LEU A 19 -6.69 -7.85 -21.79
C LEU A 19 -7.70 -6.74 -22.06
N ASP A 20 -7.85 -6.47 -23.34
CA ASP A 20 -8.90 -5.66 -23.94
C ASP A 20 -10.20 -6.48 -23.90
N LYS A 21 -10.84 -6.55 -22.73
CA LYS A 21 -12.22 -7.02 -22.58
C LYS A 21 -12.92 -6.16 -21.54
N THR A 22 -14.03 -5.56 -21.95
CA THR A 22 -14.95 -4.78 -21.12
C THR A 22 -15.27 -5.51 -19.80
N SER A 23 -14.90 -4.91 -18.68
CA SER A 23 -14.93 -5.41 -17.29
C SER A 23 -16.23 -6.01 -16.75
N ALA A 24 -17.36 -5.87 -17.43
CA ALA A 24 -18.60 -6.50 -16.99
C ALA A 24 -18.60 -8.02 -17.22
N ALA A 25 -17.76 -8.55 -18.12
CA ALA A 25 -17.75 -9.96 -18.49
C ALA A 25 -16.71 -10.83 -17.74
N GLU A 26 -15.77 -10.24 -16.99
CA GLU A 26 -14.70 -11.00 -16.30
C GLU A 26 -15.15 -11.59 -14.95
N CYS A 27 -15.97 -10.88 -14.18
CA CYS A 27 -16.44 -11.34 -12.87
C CYS A 27 -17.72 -12.21 -12.95
N SER A 28 -17.87 -12.98 -14.03
CA SER A 28 -19.01 -13.90 -14.20
C SER A 28 -18.52 -15.27 -14.69
N ALA A 29 -18.66 -16.30 -13.85
CA ALA A 29 -19.30 -17.58 -14.20
C ALA A 29 -19.15 -18.62 -13.08
N ASN A 30 -20.26 -18.96 -12.43
CA ASN A 30 -20.67 -20.35 -12.19
C ASN A 30 -22.19 -20.36 -12.00
N GLY A 31 -22.87 -21.19 -12.78
CA GLY A 31 -24.30 -21.07 -13.04
C GLY A 31 -25.20 -21.19 -11.81
N ASP A 32 -25.99 -20.14 -11.59
CA ASP A 32 -27.41 -20.27 -11.29
C ASP A 32 -28.10 -19.01 -11.80
N ASP A 33 -28.99 -19.16 -12.80
CA ASP A 33 -29.85 -18.09 -13.30
C ASP A 33 -30.93 -17.82 -12.24
N SER A 34 -30.60 -17.02 -11.24
CA SER A 34 -31.61 -16.33 -10.44
C SER A 34 -31.09 -15.00 -9.90
N ASN A 35 -31.95 -13.98 -9.98
CA ASN A 35 -31.69 -12.56 -9.75
C ASN A 35 -30.88 -12.22 -8.47
N ASN A 36 -30.04 -11.16 -8.56
CA ASN A 36 -29.27 -10.47 -7.49
C ASN A 36 -27.87 -11.01 -7.09
N PHE A 37 -26.96 -11.22 -8.05
CA PHE A 37 -25.58 -11.66 -7.73
C PHE A 37 -24.50 -10.56 -7.69
N PHE A 38 -24.82 -9.31 -7.99
CA PHE A 38 -23.87 -8.17 -7.92
C PHE A 38 -23.89 -7.42 -6.57
N ASP A 39 -24.65 -7.92 -5.59
CA ASP A 39 -25.22 -7.10 -4.52
C ASP A 39 -24.51 -7.17 -3.16
N ASP A 40 -23.38 -7.89 -3.03
CA ASP A 40 -22.66 -8.01 -1.74
C ASP A 40 -21.15 -8.27 -1.90
N ARG A 41 -20.50 -7.60 -2.86
CA ARG A 41 -19.06 -7.78 -3.12
C ARG A 41 -18.24 -6.76 -2.36
N SER A 42 -17.07 -7.17 -1.89
CA SER A 42 -16.17 -6.25 -1.21
C SER A 42 -15.66 -5.17 -2.16
N THR A 43 -15.65 -3.93 -1.68
CA THR A 43 -15.04 -2.80 -2.40
C THR A 43 -13.58 -2.54 -2.00
N HIS A 44 -13.02 -3.37 -1.12
CA HIS A 44 -11.74 -3.14 -0.42
C HIS A 44 -11.68 -1.80 0.33
N LEU A 45 -12.84 -1.24 0.69
CA LEU A 45 -12.99 0.02 1.41
C LEU A 45 -13.65 -0.22 2.78
N TRP A 46 -13.20 0.49 3.80
CA TRP A 46 -13.84 0.57 5.11
C TRP A 46 -14.13 2.03 5.45
N HIS A 47 -15.33 2.29 5.95
CA HIS A 47 -15.73 3.55 6.55
C HIS A 47 -15.40 3.52 8.04
N VAL A 48 -14.63 4.50 8.51
CA VAL A 48 -14.13 4.59 9.88
C VAL A 48 -14.63 5.88 10.51
N THR A 49 -15.28 5.73 11.66
CA THR A 49 -15.68 6.84 12.52
C THR A 49 -15.14 6.62 13.91
N LEU A 50 -14.88 7.72 14.61
CA LEU A 50 -14.35 7.71 15.96
C LEU A 50 -15.25 8.54 16.85
N GLU A 51 -15.68 7.96 17.98
CA GLU A 51 -16.56 8.65 18.92
C GLU A 51 -15.95 9.99 19.36
N GLY A 52 -16.77 11.05 19.30
CA GLY A 52 -16.37 12.41 19.61
C GLY A 52 -15.66 13.15 18.47
N ARG A 53 -15.48 12.54 17.29
CA ARG A 53 -14.91 13.20 16.10
C ARG A 53 -15.96 13.39 15.00
N SER A 54 -15.79 14.44 14.20
CA SER A 54 -16.81 14.86 13.22
C SER A 54 -16.55 14.38 11.80
N ALA A 55 -15.28 14.35 11.38
CA ALA A 55 -14.88 13.88 10.06
C ALA A 55 -14.61 12.37 10.03
N PRO A 56 -15.18 11.63 9.06
CA PRO A 56 -14.86 10.22 8.85
C PRO A 56 -13.49 10.04 8.19
N LEU A 57 -12.99 8.81 8.29
CA LEU A 57 -11.80 8.33 7.60
C LEU A 57 -12.17 7.10 6.77
N TYR A 58 -11.57 6.94 5.59
CA TYR A 58 -11.72 5.75 4.77
C TYR A 58 -10.42 4.97 4.71
N LEU A 59 -10.48 3.65 4.87
CA LEU A 59 -9.36 2.74 4.65
C LEU A 59 -9.57 2.02 3.32
N PHE A 60 -8.62 2.10 2.40
CA PHE A 60 -8.68 1.46 1.09
C PHE A 60 -7.47 0.55 0.88
N GLY A 61 -7.74 -0.73 0.61
CA GLY A 61 -6.72 -1.74 0.33
C GLY A 61 -6.24 -1.70 -1.10
N THR A 62 -5.00 -1.27 -1.35
CA THR A 62 -4.38 -1.24 -2.68
C THR A 62 -3.67 -2.55 -3.02
N ILE A 63 -3.49 -2.80 -4.32
CA ILE A 63 -2.58 -3.83 -4.81
C ILE A 63 -1.54 -3.20 -5.73
N HIS A 64 -0.34 -3.77 -5.73
CA HIS A 64 0.85 -3.22 -6.36
C HIS A 64 0.91 -3.51 -7.88
N VAL A 65 -0.12 -3.04 -8.57
CA VAL A 65 -0.30 -3.23 -10.01
C VAL A 65 -0.48 -1.90 -10.72
N TYR A 66 -0.46 -1.92 -12.05
CA TYR A 66 -0.67 -0.73 -12.85
C TYR A 66 -2.06 -0.14 -12.62
N TRP A 67 -2.13 1.17 -12.41
CA TRP A 67 -3.36 1.81 -11.95
C TRP A 67 -4.55 1.63 -12.91
N GLN A 68 -4.32 1.59 -14.24
CA GLN A 68 -5.42 1.40 -15.21
C GLN A 68 -6.01 -0.01 -15.18
N ASP A 69 -5.29 -0.97 -14.60
CA ASP A 69 -5.84 -2.31 -14.40
C ASP A 69 -6.76 -2.36 -13.17
N VAL A 70 -6.86 -1.31 -12.36
CA VAL A 70 -7.65 -1.37 -11.12
C VAL A 70 -8.58 -0.17 -10.99
N TRP A 71 -8.04 1.04 -11.01
CA TRP A 71 -8.78 2.27 -10.71
C TRP A 71 -10.02 2.53 -11.57
N PRO A 72 -10.03 2.22 -12.89
CA PRO A 72 -11.26 2.34 -13.67
C PRO A 72 -12.38 1.40 -13.18
N PHE A 73 -12.00 0.27 -12.56
CA PHE A 73 -12.88 -0.84 -12.19
C PHE A 73 -13.24 -0.86 -10.70
N VAL A 74 -12.66 0.01 -9.86
CA VAL A 74 -13.06 0.10 -8.45
C VAL A 74 -14.52 0.57 -8.32
N ALA A 75 -15.15 0.17 -7.21
CA ALA A 75 -16.52 0.56 -6.92
C ALA A 75 -16.68 2.09 -6.85
N PRO A 76 -17.83 2.65 -7.27
CA PRO A 76 -18.07 4.10 -7.21
C PRO A 76 -17.84 4.71 -5.82
N GLN A 77 -18.12 3.95 -4.77
CA GLN A 77 -17.89 4.32 -3.36
C GLN A 77 -16.42 4.64 -3.09
N VAL A 78 -15.48 3.89 -3.68
CA VAL A 78 -14.03 4.15 -3.52
C VAL A 78 -13.66 5.50 -4.12
N ARG A 79 -14.16 5.79 -5.34
CA ARG A 79 -13.90 7.08 -6.00
C ARG A 79 -14.55 8.23 -5.26
N ALA A 80 -15.79 8.07 -4.80
CA ALA A 80 -16.49 9.08 -4.03
C ALA A 80 -15.80 9.37 -2.68
N ALA A 81 -15.30 8.34 -1.97
CA ALA A 81 -14.49 8.49 -0.76
C ALA A 81 -13.16 9.22 -1.02
N PHE A 82 -12.49 8.90 -2.14
CA PHE A 82 -11.28 9.61 -2.55
C PHE A 82 -11.57 11.07 -2.90
N ASP A 83 -12.65 11.33 -3.63
CA ASP A 83 -13.06 12.65 -4.08
C ASP A 83 -13.48 13.55 -2.91
N SER A 84 -14.15 13.00 -1.88
CA SER A 84 -14.57 13.74 -0.70
C SER A 84 -13.44 14.06 0.29
N ALA A 85 -12.31 13.34 0.23
CA ALA A 85 -11.23 13.50 1.18
C ALA A 85 -10.43 14.81 1.03
N ASP A 86 -10.10 15.46 2.14
CA ASP A 86 -9.20 16.60 2.22
C ASP A 86 -7.73 16.15 2.24
N THR A 87 -7.48 15.03 2.93
CA THR A 87 -6.14 14.45 3.12
C THR A 87 -6.10 13.00 2.63
N VAL A 88 -5.05 12.66 1.89
CA VAL A 88 -4.76 11.29 1.44
C VAL A 88 -3.51 10.80 2.17
N LEU A 89 -3.68 9.73 2.95
CA LEU A 89 -2.59 9.04 3.64
C LEU A 89 -2.21 7.81 2.81
N VAL A 90 -0.95 7.73 2.37
CA VAL A 90 -0.43 6.55 1.64
C VAL A 90 0.63 5.85 2.47
N GLU A 91 0.97 4.58 2.19
CA GLU A 91 2.09 3.92 2.88
C GLU A 91 3.35 4.79 2.85
N LEU A 92 3.76 5.16 1.64
CA LEU A 92 4.85 6.09 1.39
C LEU A 92 4.60 6.84 0.09
N ALA A 93 4.72 8.17 0.12
CA ALA A 93 4.43 9.05 -1.01
C ALA A 93 5.54 9.01 -2.07
N LEU A 94 5.63 7.91 -2.82
CA LEU A 94 6.67 7.67 -3.84
C LEU A 94 6.57 8.57 -5.08
N ASN A 95 5.55 9.41 -5.19
CA ASN A 95 5.51 10.52 -6.14
C ASN A 95 6.48 11.66 -5.75
N ASN A 96 7.04 11.64 -4.54
CA ASN A 96 8.06 12.57 -4.08
C ASN A 96 9.48 12.07 -4.45
N SER A 97 10.18 12.87 -5.25
CA SER A 97 11.55 12.57 -5.73
C SER A 97 12.59 12.49 -4.60
N ASN A 98 12.43 13.25 -3.52
CA ASN A 98 13.34 13.21 -2.38
C ASN A 98 13.17 11.91 -1.58
N LEU A 99 11.92 11.51 -1.31
CA LEU A 99 11.65 10.24 -0.62
C LEU A 99 12.16 9.04 -1.41
N THR A 100 11.97 9.04 -2.73
CA THR A 100 12.51 7.99 -3.60
C THR A 100 14.03 7.98 -3.66
N ALA A 101 14.70 9.14 -3.65
CA ALA A 101 16.15 9.20 -3.56
C ALA A 101 16.69 8.65 -2.23
N GLN A 102 16.05 8.99 -1.11
CA GLN A 102 16.40 8.46 0.22
C GLN A 102 16.26 6.95 0.29
N LEU A 103 15.19 6.40 -0.30
CA LEU A 103 15.03 4.96 -0.42
C LEU A 103 16.13 4.33 -1.26
N ASP A 104 16.40 4.85 -2.46
CA ASP A 104 17.42 4.28 -3.34
C ASP A 104 18.79 4.22 -2.64
N GLU A 105 19.17 5.29 -1.94
CA GLU A 105 20.43 5.39 -1.19
C GLU A 105 20.48 4.41 -0.02
N CYS A 106 19.43 4.35 0.80
CA CYS A 106 19.51 3.64 2.06
C CYS A 106 19.48 2.10 1.88
N ARG A 107 19.01 1.61 0.73
CA ARG A 107 18.96 0.17 0.38
C ARG A 107 20.34 -0.38 0.03
N ASP A 108 21.26 0.50 -0.33
CA ASP A 108 22.65 0.16 -0.58
C ASP A 108 23.43 0.03 0.74
N LEU A 109 24.51 -0.74 0.66
CA LEU A 109 25.54 -0.79 1.68
C LEU A 109 26.29 0.55 1.71
N PRO A 110 26.78 0.96 2.89
CA PRO A 110 27.75 2.05 2.96
C PRO A 110 28.95 1.79 2.04
N ALA A 111 29.53 2.85 1.48
CA ALA A 111 30.55 2.75 0.44
C ALA A 111 31.82 1.95 0.83
N ASP A 112 32.10 1.87 2.13
CA ASP A 112 33.22 1.15 2.73
C ASP A 112 32.89 -0.29 3.14
N VAL A 113 31.63 -0.72 3.05
CA VAL A 113 31.19 -2.07 3.43
C VAL A 113 31.05 -2.97 2.20
N ARG A 114 31.62 -4.17 2.28
CA ARG A 114 31.53 -5.18 1.22
C ARG A 114 30.52 -6.26 1.59
N LEU A 115 29.69 -6.67 0.64
CA LEU A 115 28.69 -7.72 0.86
C LEU A 115 29.32 -9.05 1.29
N GLU A 116 30.56 -9.35 0.85
CA GLU A 116 31.31 -10.53 1.25
C GLU A 116 31.60 -10.59 2.76
N TRP A 117 31.66 -9.45 3.45
CA TRP A 117 31.86 -9.41 4.91
C TRP A 117 30.59 -9.78 5.67
N LEU A 118 29.41 -9.55 5.08
CA LEU A 118 28.12 -9.85 5.70
C LEU A 118 27.65 -11.27 5.36
N LEU A 119 27.75 -11.68 4.09
CA LEU A 119 27.24 -12.97 3.61
C LEU A 119 28.32 -14.07 3.53
N GLY A 120 29.59 -13.70 3.62
CA GLY A 120 30.71 -14.59 3.36
C GLY A 120 31.02 -14.76 1.87
N TYR A 121 32.32 -14.87 1.54
CA TYR A 121 32.81 -14.96 0.16
C TYR A 121 32.19 -16.13 -0.63
N LYS A 122 31.99 -17.28 0.03
CA LYS A 122 31.43 -18.48 -0.61
C LYS A 122 29.99 -18.23 -1.10
N LEU A 123 29.14 -17.64 -0.27
CA LEU A 123 27.74 -17.37 -0.62
C LEU A 123 27.65 -16.30 -1.73
N VAL A 124 28.37 -15.18 -1.58
CA VAL A 124 28.40 -14.13 -2.63
C VAL A 124 28.90 -14.67 -3.97
N SER A 125 29.90 -15.55 -3.97
CA SER A 125 30.40 -16.20 -5.18
C SER A 125 29.33 -17.10 -5.83
N ARG A 126 28.53 -17.81 -5.02
CA ARG A 126 27.41 -18.63 -5.52
C ARG A 126 26.29 -17.78 -6.10
N ILE A 127 25.89 -16.69 -5.44
CA ILE A 127 24.88 -15.75 -5.96
C ILE A 127 25.33 -15.18 -7.31
N ARG A 128 26.58 -14.73 -7.40
CA ARG A 128 27.17 -14.25 -8.67
C ARG A 128 27.05 -15.31 -9.76
N LYS A 129 27.52 -16.54 -9.51
CA LYS A 129 27.48 -17.62 -10.50
C LYS A 129 26.04 -17.90 -10.99
N PHE A 130 25.07 -17.84 -10.08
CA PHE A 130 23.66 -18.00 -10.44
C PHE A 130 23.16 -16.86 -11.33
N ILE A 131 23.38 -15.60 -10.93
CA ILE A 131 22.97 -14.41 -11.70
C ILE A 131 23.62 -14.41 -13.08
N ASP A 132 24.93 -14.63 -13.17
CA ASP A 132 25.66 -14.67 -14.45
C ASP A 132 25.12 -15.78 -15.37
N LYS A 133 24.92 -16.99 -14.81
CA LYS A 133 24.37 -18.13 -15.58
C LYS A 133 22.95 -17.86 -16.06
N LYS A 134 22.07 -17.34 -15.19
CA LYS A 134 20.67 -17.05 -15.53
C LYS A 134 20.58 -15.93 -16.56
N GLY A 135 21.37 -14.87 -16.42
CA GLY A 135 21.46 -13.78 -17.40
C GLY A 135 21.91 -14.27 -18.77
N GLU A 136 22.93 -15.14 -18.82
CA GLU A 136 23.40 -15.75 -20.07
C GLU A 136 22.34 -16.64 -20.73
N LEU A 137 21.58 -17.41 -19.94
CA LEU A 137 20.46 -18.22 -20.45
C LEU A 137 19.35 -17.35 -21.04
N LEU A 138 18.96 -16.28 -20.34
CA LEU A 138 17.94 -15.34 -20.82
C LEU A 138 18.40 -14.61 -22.09
N ARG A 139 19.67 -14.23 -22.17
CA ARG A 139 20.27 -13.63 -23.37
C ARG A 139 20.25 -14.60 -24.56
N LYS A 140 20.63 -15.87 -24.35
CA LYS A 140 20.54 -16.91 -25.39
C LYS A 140 19.11 -17.14 -25.84
N ALA A 141 18.16 -17.21 -24.90
CA ALA A 141 16.74 -17.32 -25.24
C ALA A 141 16.34 -16.15 -26.15
N MET A 142 16.60 -14.91 -25.72
CA MET A 142 16.29 -13.72 -26.53
C MET A 142 16.91 -13.75 -27.94
N LEU A 143 18.13 -14.25 -28.11
CA LEU A 143 18.79 -14.32 -29.42
C LEU A 143 18.32 -15.48 -30.31
N ASN A 144 17.76 -16.55 -29.73
CA ASN A 144 17.41 -17.78 -30.45
C ASN A 144 15.98 -17.79 -31.02
N HIS A 145 15.09 -16.88 -30.60
CA HIS A 145 13.68 -16.95 -30.99
C HIS A 145 13.42 -16.42 -32.41
N ARG A 146 12.73 -17.24 -33.22
CA ARG A 146 11.99 -16.79 -34.42
C ARG A 146 10.96 -15.74 -33.98
N SER A 147 10.74 -14.71 -34.79
CA SER A 147 10.19 -13.38 -34.47
C SER A 147 8.96 -13.26 -33.54
N MET A 148 8.20 -14.32 -33.27
CA MET A 148 6.92 -14.28 -32.57
C MET A 148 6.99 -13.93 -31.06
N PHE A 149 8.06 -14.33 -30.35
CA PHE A 149 8.20 -14.10 -28.89
C PHE A 149 9.42 -13.25 -28.53
N MET A 150 9.96 -12.50 -29.49
CA MET A 150 11.15 -11.66 -29.27
C MET A 150 10.91 -10.59 -28.21
N GLY A 151 9.72 -9.96 -28.22
CA GLY A 151 9.35 -8.91 -27.27
C GLY A 151 9.34 -9.40 -25.82
N GLU A 152 8.67 -10.52 -25.56
CA GLU A 152 8.58 -11.10 -24.20
C GLU A 152 9.96 -11.51 -23.67
N HIS A 153 10.81 -12.16 -24.49
CA HIS A 153 12.15 -12.54 -24.04
C HIS A 153 13.07 -11.34 -23.81
N ALA A 154 12.97 -10.30 -24.65
CA ALA A 154 13.69 -9.06 -24.46
C ALA A 154 13.25 -8.37 -23.15
N GLN A 155 11.95 -8.33 -22.89
CA GLN A 155 11.39 -7.76 -21.67
C GLN A 155 11.78 -8.58 -20.43
N ARG A 156 11.83 -9.91 -20.53
CA ARG A 156 12.29 -10.79 -19.44
C ARG A 156 13.74 -10.53 -19.08
N LEU A 157 14.60 -10.38 -20.09
CA LEU A 157 16.00 -10.01 -19.87
C LEU A 157 16.13 -8.61 -19.27
N LEU A 158 15.32 -7.65 -19.72
CA LEU A 158 15.31 -6.30 -19.17
C LEU A 158 14.86 -6.28 -17.70
N ASN A 159 13.77 -6.99 -17.37
CA ASN A 159 13.29 -7.18 -16.00
C ASN A 159 14.40 -7.81 -15.13
N PHE A 160 15.08 -8.83 -15.65
CA PHE A 160 16.19 -9.49 -14.96
C PHE A 160 17.36 -8.55 -14.69
N HIS A 161 17.77 -7.78 -15.69
CA HIS A 161 18.83 -6.79 -15.54
C HIS A 161 18.44 -5.73 -14.51
N ARG A 162 17.21 -5.20 -14.54
CA ARG A 162 16.72 -4.21 -13.57
C ARG A 162 16.71 -4.75 -12.14
N ALA A 163 16.38 -6.03 -11.96
CA ALA A 163 16.36 -6.67 -10.66
C ALA A 163 17.76 -6.91 -10.08
N THR A 164 18.73 -7.19 -10.95
CA THR A 164 20.07 -7.63 -10.53
C THR A 164 21.14 -6.54 -10.65
N VAL A 165 20.82 -5.38 -11.24
CA VAL A 165 21.79 -4.29 -11.35
C VAL A 165 22.29 -3.88 -9.97
N ASN A 166 23.61 -3.78 -9.82
CA ASN A 166 24.29 -3.42 -8.57
C ASN A 166 23.89 -4.26 -7.35
N TRP A 167 23.41 -5.50 -7.52
CA TRP A 167 23.00 -6.37 -6.40
C TRP A 167 24.09 -6.54 -5.33
N ARG A 168 25.37 -6.44 -5.72
CA ARG A 168 26.53 -6.52 -4.80
C ARG A 168 26.64 -5.35 -3.83
N ASN A 169 26.04 -4.22 -4.18
CA ASN A 169 26.03 -3.03 -3.34
C ASN A 169 24.79 -3.00 -2.44
N LYS A 170 23.88 -3.98 -2.51
CA LYS A 170 22.63 -4.00 -1.74
C LYS A 170 22.83 -4.62 -0.36
N LYS A 171 22.09 -4.13 0.65
CA LYS A 171 22.04 -4.78 1.99
C LYS A 171 21.48 -6.21 1.90
N PRO A 172 21.77 -7.10 2.87
CA PRO A 172 21.28 -8.49 2.87
C PRO A 172 19.77 -8.64 2.63
N THR A 173 18.94 -7.82 3.27
CA THR A 173 17.47 -7.79 3.06
C THR A 173 17.10 -7.58 1.59
N TRP A 174 17.79 -6.67 0.90
CA TRP A 174 17.54 -6.39 -0.52
C TRP A 174 18.10 -7.44 -1.46
N VAL A 175 19.17 -8.13 -1.05
CA VAL A 175 19.64 -9.32 -1.76
C VAL A 175 18.59 -10.44 -1.67
N LEU A 176 18.01 -10.66 -0.48
CA LEU A 176 16.94 -11.64 -0.28
C LEU A 176 15.72 -11.32 -1.15
N PHE A 177 15.22 -10.07 -1.11
CA PHE A 177 14.09 -9.65 -1.95
C PHE A 177 14.39 -9.72 -3.44
N THR A 178 15.64 -9.44 -3.85
CA THR A 178 16.07 -9.66 -5.24
C THR A 178 15.93 -11.14 -5.61
N LEU A 179 16.37 -12.06 -4.75
CA LEU A 179 16.23 -13.50 -5.01
C LEU A 179 14.76 -13.93 -5.06
N PHE A 180 13.89 -13.41 -4.19
CA PHE A 180 12.45 -13.66 -4.28
C PHE A 180 11.88 -13.19 -5.61
N HIS A 181 12.22 -11.98 -6.05
CA HIS A 181 11.76 -11.48 -7.34
C HIS A 181 12.26 -12.34 -8.52
N LEU A 182 13.43 -12.95 -8.41
CA LEU A 182 13.97 -13.83 -9.44
C LEU A 182 13.25 -15.19 -9.53
N LEU A 183 12.40 -15.56 -8.57
CA LEU A 183 11.58 -16.78 -8.61
C LEU A 183 10.43 -16.66 -9.62
N SER A 184 9.81 -15.49 -9.70
CA SER A 184 8.65 -15.20 -10.56
C SER A 184 8.99 -14.29 -11.75
N ILE A 185 10.27 -14.20 -12.13
CA ILE A 185 10.67 -13.25 -13.17
C ILE A 185 10.16 -13.66 -14.54
N ASP A 186 9.30 -12.80 -15.10
CA ASP A 186 8.61 -13.02 -16.36
C ASP A 186 9.05 -12.03 -17.45
N GLY A 187 8.50 -12.21 -18.65
CA GLY A 187 8.67 -11.29 -19.77
C GLY A 187 7.56 -10.26 -19.91
N LYS A 188 6.74 -10.04 -18.89
CA LYS A 188 5.65 -9.07 -18.96
C LYS A 188 6.21 -7.67 -18.67
N GLU A 189 5.70 -6.69 -19.40
CA GLU A 189 6.14 -5.30 -19.21
C GLU A 189 5.60 -4.76 -17.89
N LYS A 190 6.49 -4.27 -17.01
CA LYS A 190 6.06 -3.56 -15.81
C LYS A 190 5.46 -2.22 -16.18
N ARG A 191 4.13 -2.17 -16.26
CA ARG A 191 3.35 -0.97 -16.53
C ARG A 191 3.38 -0.04 -15.30
N ILE A 192 3.65 1.24 -15.54
CA ILE A 192 3.79 2.29 -14.51
C ILE A 192 2.92 3.50 -14.89
N PRO A 193 2.43 4.29 -13.91
CA PRO A 193 2.64 4.17 -12.47
C PRO A 193 1.77 3.08 -11.82
N MET A 194 2.22 2.56 -10.68
CA MET A 194 1.42 1.65 -9.85
C MET A 194 0.29 2.43 -9.16
N LEU A 195 -0.79 1.72 -8.76
CA LEU A 195 -1.97 2.31 -8.13
C LEU A 195 -1.62 3.23 -6.96
N ASP A 196 -0.70 2.83 -6.08
CA ASP A 196 -0.29 3.61 -4.91
C ASP A 196 0.29 4.98 -5.29
N VAL A 197 1.17 5.00 -6.31
CA VAL A 197 1.80 6.22 -6.81
C VAL A 197 0.81 7.08 -7.57
N PHE A 198 -0.09 6.44 -8.32
CA PHE A 198 -1.18 7.12 -8.99
C PHE A 198 -2.07 7.87 -7.98
N LEU A 199 -2.52 7.22 -6.91
CA LEU A 199 -3.37 7.83 -5.89
C LEU A 199 -2.70 9.05 -5.23
N ALA A 200 -1.42 8.92 -4.86
CA ALA A 200 -0.65 10.03 -4.29
C ALA A 200 -0.50 11.19 -5.29
N THR A 201 -0.24 10.88 -6.56
CA THR A 201 -0.08 11.89 -7.62
C THR A 201 -1.40 12.60 -7.91
N GLU A 202 -2.48 11.84 -8.04
CA GLU A 202 -3.83 12.35 -8.31
C GLU A 202 -4.30 13.25 -7.17
N ALA A 203 -4.06 12.84 -5.91
CA ALA A 203 -4.40 13.63 -4.74
C ALA A 203 -3.70 14.99 -4.75
N GLN A 204 -2.39 14.99 -5.01
CA GLN A 204 -1.60 16.21 -5.11
C GLN A 204 -2.07 17.11 -6.26
N GLN A 205 -2.37 16.54 -7.43
CA GLN A 205 -2.87 17.30 -8.58
C GLN A 205 -4.24 17.96 -8.31
N ARG A 206 -5.07 17.32 -7.47
CA ARG A 206 -6.36 17.85 -7.04
C ARG A 206 -6.28 18.77 -5.81
N GLY A 207 -5.08 19.14 -5.37
CA GLY A 207 -4.88 20.04 -4.23
C GLY A 207 -5.20 19.43 -2.86
N LYS A 208 -5.36 18.10 -2.77
CA LYS A 208 -5.49 17.38 -1.51
C LYS A 208 -4.14 17.31 -0.80
N LYS A 209 -4.14 17.26 0.54
CA LYS A 209 -2.90 17.03 1.30
C LYS A 209 -2.48 15.57 1.11
N VAL A 210 -1.20 15.31 0.88
CA VAL A 210 -0.66 13.94 0.77
C VAL A 210 0.37 13.72 1.87
N GLN A 211 0.18 12.68 2.68
CA GLN A 211 1.11 12.33 3.75
C GLN A 211 1.45 10.83 3.70
N SER A 212 2.63 10.49 4.21
CA SER A 212 3.07 9.09 4.34
C SER A 212 2.77 8.59 5.74
N VAL A 213 2.20 7.39 5.83
CA VAL A 213 2.02 6.68 7.10
C VAL A 213 3.33 6.05 7.56
N GLU A 214 4.22 5.71 6.65
CA GLU A 214 5.55 5.18 6.95
C GLU A 214 6.67 6.16 6.57
N SER A 215 7.85 5.93 7.13
CA SER A 215 9.07 6.65 6.82
C SER A 215 9.91 5.89 5.79
N PRO A 216 10.78 6.60 5.03
CA PRO A 216 11.76 5.94 4.17
C PRO A 216 12.66 4.95 4.93
N GLN A 217 13.00 5.25 6.18
CA GLN A 217 13.87 4.41 7.01
C GLN A 217 13.21 3.09 7.39
N GLU A 218 11.91 3.08 7.68
CA GLU A 218 11.16 1.83 7.94
C GLU A 218 11.09 0.95 6.69
N GLN A 219 11.01 1.57 5.52
CA GLN A 219 11.04 0.88 4.23
C GLN A 219 12.45 0.54 3.76
N CYS A 220 13.47 0.93 4.51
CA CYS A 220 14.86 0.76 4.17
C CYS A 220 15.41 -0.62 4.52
N ASP A 221 15.07 -1.10 5.71
CA ASP A 221 15.31 -2.48 6.14
C ASP A 221 14.03 -3.01 6.78
N PRO A 222 13.08 -3.50 5.96
CA PRO A 222 11.81 -4.00 6.46
C PRO A 222 11.96 -5.22 7.38
N LEU A 223 13.12 -5.87 7.36
CA LEU A 223 13.44 -7.06 8.17
C LEU A 223 14.44 -6.74 9.28
N LEU A 224 14.41 -5.51 9.80
CA LEU A 224 15.33 -5.06 10.84
C LEU A 224 15.28 -5.96 12.09
N GLY A 225 14.11 -6.48 12.47
CA GLY A 225 13.94 -7.37 13.61
C GLY A 225 14.50 -8.79 13.43
N ILE A 226 14.95 -9.16 12.21
CA ILE A 226 15.52 -10.48 11.90
C ILE A 226 17.04 -10.41 11.99
N SER A 227 17.67 -11.41 12.62
CA SER A 227 19.12 -11.42 12.78
C SER A 227 19.84 -11.58 11.44
N ASP A 228 21.07 -11.06 11.36
CA ASP A 228 21.89 -11.22 10.15
C ASP A 228 22.15 -12.70 9.81
N ALA A 229 22.28 -13.56 10.82
CA ALA A 229 22.44 -15.00 10.62
C ALA A 229 21.20 -15.64 9.97
N GLU A 230 20.00 -15.27 10.42
CA GLU A 230 18.73 -15.71 9.83
C GLU A 230 18.56 -15.17 8.40
N LYS A 231 18.92 -13.90 8.16
CA LYS A 231 18.94 -13.31 6.80
C LYS A 231 19.88 -14.08 5.87
N VAL A 232 21.10 -14.40 6.32
CA VAL A 232 22.07 -15.20 5.56
C VAL A 232 21.52 -16.59 5.26
N TYR A 233 20.91 -17.24 6.25
CA TYR A 233 20.31 -18.56 6.09
C TYR A 233 19.14 -18.53 5.09
N ALA A 234 18.26 -17.54 5.16
CA ALA A 234 17.18 -17.34 4.20
C ALA A 234 17.72 -17.14 2.77
N ILE A 235 18.74 -16.27 2.59
CA ILE A 235 19.38 -16.04 1.29
C ILE A 235 19.98 -17.33 0.72
N GLU A 236 20.69 -18.10 1.54
CA GLU A 236 21.28 -19.37 1.10
C GLU A 236 20.20 -20.37 0.69
N HIS A 237 19.12 -20.47 1.47
CA HIS A 237 18.02 -21.37 1.18
C HIS A 237 17.26 -20.99 -0.10
N THR A 238 16.93 -19.71 -0.27
CA THR A 238 16.29 -19.20 -1.49
C THR A 238 17.18 -19.41 -2.72
N LEU A 239 18.49 -19.19 -2.60
CA LEU A 239 19.43 -19.47 -3.67
C LEU A 239 19.48 -20.96 -4.04
N ASN A 240 19.47 -21.86 -3.05
CA ASN A 240 19.43 -23.31 -3.29
C ASN A 240 18.19 -23.68 -4.09
N TYR A 241 17.03 -23.15 -3.70
CA TYR A 241 15.77 -23.39 -4.40
C TYR A 241 15.83 -22.87 -5.85
N LEU A 242 16.30 -21.64 -6.07
CA LEU A 242 16.47 -21.06 -7.41
C LEU A 242 17.38 -21.90 -8.33
N VAL A 243 18.49 -22.39 -7.79
CA VAL A 243 19.45 -23.23 -8.55
C VAL A 243 18.81 -24.57 -8.92
N ASN A 244 18.04 -25.18 -8.02
CA ASN A 244 17.36 -26.45 -8.25
C ASN A 244 16.18 -26.30 -9.22
N ALA A 245 15.34 -25.27 -9.04
CA ALA A 245 14.19 -24.99 -9.91
C ALA A 245 14.62 -24.68 -11.36
N SER A 246 15.77 -24.02 -11.55
CA SER A 246 16.36 -23.79 -12.88
C SER A 246 16.79 -25.07 -13.61
N SER A 247 16.73 -26.24 -12.95
CA SER A 247 17.05 -27.55 -13.53
C SER A 247 15.80 -28.33 -13.97
N THR A 248 14.60 -27.86 -13.64
CA THR A 248 13.31 -28.48 -14.01
C THR A 248 12.53 -27.51 -14.91
N GLU A 249 12.35 -27.86 -16.18
CA GLU A 249 11.82 -26.99 -17.26
C GLU A 249 10.32 -26.60 -17.17
N LYS A 250 9.68 -26.68 -15.99
CA LYS A 250 8.31 -26.15 -15.84
C LYS A 250 8.31 -24.92 -14.95
N PRO A 251 8.03 -23.71 -15.49
CA PRO A 251 7.65 -22.61 -14.62
C PRO A 251 6.41 -23.05 -13.82
N PRO A 252 6.35 -22.76 -12.51
CA PRO A 252 5.10 -22.92 -11.77
C PRO A 252 4.02 -22.13 -12.50
N SER A 253 2.84 -22.75 -12.65
CA SER A 253 1.65 -22.12 -13.23
C SER A 253 1.36 -20.79 -12.53
N GLU A 254 1.19 -19.72 -13.31
CA GLU A 254 1.09 -18.33 -12.82
C GLU A 254 -0.07 -18.14 -11.82
N PRO A 255 0.22 -17.87 -10.53
CA PRO A 255 -0.82 -17.57 -9.53
C PRO A 255 -1.38 -16.14 -9.64
N SER A 256 -0.86 -15.32 -10.56
CA SER A 256 -0.99 -13.86 -10.51
C SER A 256 -2.19 -13.27 -11.25
N ASP A 257 -2.62 -13.88 -12.36
CA ASP A 257 -3.83 -13.46 -13.08
C ASP A 257 -5.09 -13.73 -12.20
N ASP A 258 -4.98 -14.69 -11.28
CA ASP A 258 -6.00 -15.00 -10.28
C ASP A 258 -6.15 -13.89 -9.23
N LEU A 259 -5.05 -13.31 -8.72
CA LEU A 259 -5.13 -12.25 -7.69
C LEU A 259 -5.73 -10.94 -8.21
N LEU A 260 -5.34 -10.48 -9.40
CA LEU A 260 -5.94 -9.26 -9.99
C LEU A 260 -7.44 -9.46 -10.22
N THR A 261 -7.82 -10.62 -10.74
CA THR A 261 -9.23 -10.96 -11.01
C THR A 261 -10.00 -11.01 -9.70
N LYS A 262 -9.52 -11.75 -8.70
CA LYS A 262 -10.12 -11.82 -7.36
C LYS A 262 -10.26 -10.44 -6.71
N TYR A 263 -9.25 -9.57 -6.84
CA TYR A 263 -9.32 -8.19 -6.37
C TYR A 263 -10.44 -7.41 -7.08
N ARG A 264 -10.46 -7.39 -8.41
CA ARG A 264 -11.49 -6.69 -9.19
C ARG A 264 -12.90 -7.21 -8.88
N CYS A 265 -13.02 -8.50 -8.61
CA CYS A 265 -14.30 -9.14 -8.33
C CYS A 265 -14.69 -9.08 -6.85
N GLY A 266 -13.87 -8.49 -5.96
CA GLY A 266 -14.16 -8.37 -4.54
C GLY A 266 -14.14 -9.71 -3.79
N GLU A 267 -13.46 -10.70 -4.35
CA GLU A 267 -13.35 -12.09 -3.86
C GLU A 267 -12.13 -12.29 -2.95
N ILE A 268 -11.47 -11.21 -2.52
CA ILE A 268 -10.39 -11.32 -1.53
C ILE A 268 -10.96 -11.40 -0.12
N ASP A 269 -10.53 -12.45 0.57
CA ASP A 269 -10.81 -12.75 1.96
C ASP A 269 -9.53 -12.92 2.78
N ASP A 270 -9.70 -13.20 4.07
CA ASP A 270 -8.60 -13.38 5.02
C ASP A 270 -7.67 -14.53 4.62
N SER A 271 -8.17 -15.59 3.97
CA SER A 271 -7.37 -16.78 3.65
C SER A 271 -6.24 -16.49 2.66
N ILE A 272 -6.45 -15.53 1.73
CA ILE A 272 -5.47 -15.11 0.73
C ILE A 272 -4.27 -14.40 1.36
N TYR A 273 -4.47 -13.76 2.51
CA TYR A 273 -3.44 -12.98 3.20
C TYR A 273 -2.99 -13.61 4.53
N GLU A 274 -3.72 -14.59 5.06
CA GLU A 274 -3.33 -15.41 6.19
C GLU A 274 -2.40 -16.56 5.80
N SER A 275 -2.44 -17.02 4.54
CA SER A 275 -1.43 -17.93 4.04
C SER A 275 -0.05 -17.27 4.12
N THR A 276 0.97 -18.07 4.42
CA THR A 276 2.39 -17.68 4.36
C THR A 276 2.86 -17.41 2.91
N ASP A 277 1.94 -17.35 1.94
CA ASP A 277 2.15 -17.14 0.50
C ASP A 277 2.97 -15.91 0.16
N PHE A 278 3.04 -14.93 1.06
CA PHE A 278 3.94 -13.80 0.94
C PHE A 278 5.41 -14.21 0.70
N LEU A 279 5.80 -15.41 1.18
CA LEU A 279 7.14 -16.00 1.11
C LEU A 279 7.18 -17.49 0.75
N ASP A 280 6.03 -18.17 0.62
CA ASP A 280 5.96 -19.61 0.27
C ASP A 280 6.44 -19.93 -1.14
N VAL A 281 7.04 -18.96 -1.83
CA VAL A 281 7.81 -19.19 -3.05
C VAL A 281 8.95 -20.21 -2.83
N VAL A 282 9.38 -20.41 -1.58
CA VAL A 282 10.27 -21.50 -1.18
C VAL A 282 9.61 -22.34 -0.06
N PRO A 283 9.27 -23.61 -0.31
CA PRO A 283 8.67 -24.47 0.71
C PRO A 283 9.59 -24.64 1.92
N PRO A 284 9.12 -24.42 3.16
CA PRO A 284 9.94 -24.64 4.33
C PRO A 284 10.22 -26.15 4.45
N ASN A 285 11.50 -26.51 4.42
CA ASN A 285 11.93 -27.90 4.61
C ASN A 285 12.57 -28.16 5.98
N SER A 286 12.53 -27.17 6.88
CA SER A 286 13.05 -27.25 8.24
C SER A 286 12.26 -26.35 9.19
N SER A 287 12.26 -26.67 10.48
CA SER A 287 11.64 -25.84 11.52
C SER A 287 12.21 -24.42 11.56
N SER A 288 13.52 -24.27 11.33
CA SER A 288 14.16 -22.95 11.26
C SER A 288 13.60 -22.08 10.14
N LEU A 289 13.27 -22.64 8.98
CA LEU A 289 12.67 -21.87 7.89
C LEU A 289 11.24 -21.44 8.19
N ILE A 290 10.46 -22.30 8.85
CA ILE A 290 9.11 -21.96 9.31
C ILE A 290 9.18 -20.76 10.25
N THR A 291 10.08 -20.81 11.24
CA THR A 291 10.29 -19.70 12.18
C THR A 291 10.72 -18.41 11.46
N ILE A 292 11.63 -18.49 10.49
CA ILE A 292 12.08 -17.32 9.73
C ILE A 292 10.95 -16.75 8.86
N GLN A 293 10.15 -17.60 8.21
CA GLN A 293 8.98 -17.15 7.43
C GLN A 293 7.95 -16.44 8.33
N GLU A 294 7.68 -16.98 9.52
CA GLU A 294 6.84 -16.33 10.53
C GLU A 294 7.43 -14.99 10.99
N GLN A 295 8.74 -14.91 11.25
CA GLN A 295 9.41 -13.66 11.60
C GLN A 295 9.31 -12.61 10.48
N ILE A 296 9.52 -13.00 9.23
CA ILE A 296 9.38 -12.09 8.08
C ILE A 296 7.92 -11.62 7.97
N ARG A 297 6.94 -12.52 8.11
CA ARG A 297 5.51 -12.15 8.13
C ARG A 297 5.23 -11.14 9.25
N ASN A 298 5.76 -11.39 10.45
CA ASN A 298 5.58 -10.50 11.58
C ASN A 298 6.15 -9.10 11.30
N GLU A 299 7.37 -9.02 10.78
CA GLU A 299 8.00 -7.73 10.46
C GLU A 299 7.29 -7.00 9.31
N MET A 300 6.88 -7.73 8.28
CA MET A 300 6.30 -7.17 7.04
C MET A 300 4.81 -6.81 7.16
N ILE A 301 4.06 -7.45 8.06
CA ILE A 301 2.63 -7.22 8.23
C ILE A 301 2.32 -6.77 9.65
N LEU A 302 2.55 -7.59 10.68
CA LEU A 302 2.05 -7.31 12.03
C LEU A 302 2.69 -6.08 12.68
N THR A 303 4.03 -5.99 12.64
CA THR A 303 4.78 -4.86 13.18
C THR A 303 4.43 -3.59 12.41
N ARG A 304 4.23 -3.68 11.09
CA ARG A 304 3.80 -2.56 10.24
C ARG A 304 2.36 -2.12 10.54
N ASN A 305 1.41 -3.06 10.63
CA ASN A 305 0.01 -2.80 10.98
C ASN A 305 -0.10 -2.00 12.27
N LYS A 306 0.65 -2.39 13.31
CA LYS A 306 0.66 -1.69 14.59
C LYS A 306 1.12 -0.24 14.44
N ARG A 307 2.21 -0.01 13.70
CA ARG A 307 2.72 1.36 13.45
C ARG A 307 1.75 2.18 12.61
N MET A 308 1.24 1.61 11.52
CA MET A 308 0.29 2.26 10.61
C MET A 308 -0.98 2.66 11.36
N ALA A 309 -1.63 1.73 12.07
CA ALA A 309 -2.83 2.00 12.85
C ALA A 309 -2.60 3.06 13.94
N THR A 310 -1.45 3.01 14.63
CA THR A 310 -1.09 4.03 15.64
C THR A 310 -0.99 5.42 15.02
N ARG A 311 -0.36 5.54 13.84
CA ARG A 311 -0.21 6.84 13.15
C ARG A 311 -1.52 7.34 12.55
N ILE A 312 -2.36 6.44 12.03
CA ILE A 312 -3.73 6.76 11.59
C ILE A 312 -4.56 7.25 12.78
N HIS A 313 -4.48 6.59 13.94
CA HIS A 313 -5.13 7.03 15.17
C HIS A 313 -4.64 8.43 15.60
N GLN A 314 -3.33 8.67 15.60
CA GLN A 314 -2.75 9.98 15.92
C GLN A 314 -3.22 11.07 14.93
N PHE A 315 -3.30 10.74 13.64
CA PHE A 315 -3.85 11.64 12.63
C PHE A 315 -5.30 12.01 12.97
N MET A 316 -6.17 11.04 13.24
CA MET A 316 -7.58 11.30 13.61
C MET A 316 -7.73 12.02 14.95
N MET A 317 -6.77 11.89 15.87
CA MET A 317 -6.76 12.65 17.12
C MET A 317 -6.37 14.11 16.94
N SER A 318 -5.63 14.43 15.88
CA SER A 318 -5.08 15.75 15.63
C SER A 318 -5.87 16.55 14.58
N ASN A 319 -6.78 15.90 13.85
CA ASN A 319 -7.57 16.50 12.78
C ASN A 319 -9.04 16.08 12.94
N ASP A 320 -9.89 17.02 13.36
CA ASP A 320 -11.28 16.74 13.77
C ASP A 320 -12.30 16.95 12.65
N ASP A 321 -11.91 17.74 11.65
CA ASP A 321 -12.74 18.29 10.59
C ASP A 321 -12.26 17.92 9.17
N GLU A 322 -11.15 17.17 9.06
CA GLU A 322 -10.62 16.71 7.78
C GLU A 322 -11.06 15.28 7.46
N ILE A 323 -11.70 15.10 6.29
CA ILE A 323 -11.99 13.77 5.76
C ILE A 323 -10.69 13.18 5.23
N ALA A 324 -10.32 11.99 5.68
CA ALA A 324 -9.11 11.32 5.23
C ALA A 324 -9.39 10.08 4.40
N PHE A 325 -8.63 9.88 3.33
CA PHE A 325 -8.59 8.65 2.55
C PHE A 325 -7.22 7.99 2.73
N VAL A 326 -7.20 6.81 3.34
CA VAL A 326 -5.98 6.05 3.60
C VAL A 326 -5.85 4.94 2.57
N ALA A 327 -4.76 4.91 1.83
CA ALA A 327 -4.44 3.87 0.86
C ALA A 327 -3.20 3.08 1.34
N LEU A 328 -3.43 1.86 1.82
CA LEU A 328 -2.38 0.90 2.23
C LEU A 328 -2.55 -0.40 1.45
N GLY A 329 -1.50 -1.19 1.33
CA GLY A 329 -1.55 -2.51 0.72
C GLY A 329 -2.65 -3.36 1.35
N ALA A 330 -3.45 -4.02 0.52
CA ALA A 330 -4.64 -4.76 0.93
C ALA A 330 -4.33 -5.77 2.05
N ALA A 331 -3.18 -6.43 2.01
CA ALA A 331 -2.71 -7.37 3.04
C ALA A 331 -2.71 -6.80 4.48
N HIS A 332 -2.67 -5.47 4.65
CA HIS A 332 -2.72 -4.82 5.95
C HIS A 332 -4.13 -4.76 6.57
N PHE A 333 -5.19 -5.02 5.80
CA PHE A 333 -6.59 -4.90 6.24
C PHE A 333 -7.30 -6.23 6.49
N TYR A 334 -6.67 -7.35 6.11
CA TYR A 334 -7.25 -8.68 6.21
C TYR A 334 -6.57 -9.54 7.28
N GLY A 335 -7.34 -10.48 7.83
CA GLY A 335 -6.91 -11.39 8.87
C GLY A 335 -6.71 -10.74 10.24
N LYS A 336 -6.27 -11.56 11.20
CA LYS A 336 -6.04 -11.10 12.57
C LYS A 336 -4.90 -10.11 12.69
N SER A 337 -5.05 -9.18 13.63
CA SER A 337 -4.09 -8.09 13.88
C SER A 337 -3.90 -7.19 12.65
N SER A 338 -4.94 -7.07 11.82
CA SER A 338 -5.03 -6.09 10.75
C SER A 338 -4.99 -4.66 11.29
N VAL A 339 -4.79 -3.67 10.42
CA VAL A 339 -4.93 -2.25 10.76
C VAL A 339 -6.32 -1.97 11.35
N VAL A 340 -7.36 -2.64 10.85
CA VAL A 340 -8.73 -2.54 11.36
C VAL A 340 -8.79 -3.01 12.82
N ASP A 341 -8.26 -4.19 13.12
CA ASP A 341 -8.24 -4.75 14.48
C ASP A 341 -7.47 -3.86 15.46
N VAL A 342 -6.31 -3.36 15.04
CA VAL A 342 -5.48 -2.50 15.89
C VAL A 342 -6.17 -1.17 16.15
N LEU A 343 -6.83 -0.57 15.15
CA LEU A 343 -7.62 0.65 15.35
C LEU A 343 -8.74 0.43 16.37
N GLN A 344 -9.50 -0.67 16.26
CA GLN A 344 -10.55 -1.03 17.24
C GLN A 344 -10.02 -1.14 18.67
N GLN A 345 -8.75 -1.55 18.85
CA GLN A 345 -8.11 -1.62 20.17
C GLN A 345 -7.63 -0.26 20.70
N LEU A 346 -7.33 0.69 19.81
CA LEU A 346 -6.79 2.01 20.18
C LEU A 346 -7.86 3.02 20.60
N GLY A 347 -9.12 2.81 20.22
CA GLY A 347 -10.18 3.75 20.55
C GLY A 347 -11.59 3.24 20.28
N GLN A 348 -12.57 4.09 20.57
CA GLN A 348 -14.00 3.80 20.36
C GLN A 348 -14.37 4.03 18.88
N TYR A 349 -13.86 3.15 18.03
CA TYR A 349 -14.08 3.19 16.58
C TYR A 349 -15.33 2.42 16.18
N ASN A 350 -16.09 3.00 15.25
CA ASN A 350 -17.07 2.27 14.45
C ASN A 350 -16.51 2.12 13.03
N ILE A 351 -16.15 0.89 12.67
CA ILE A 351 -15.53 0.52 11.40
C ILE A 351 -16.47 -0.40 10.63
N ILE A 352 -16.91 0.04 9.47
CA ILE A 352 -17.86 -0.69 8.62
C ILE A 352 -17.17 -0.98 7.30
N ARG A 353 -17.13 -2.26 6.90
CA ARG A 353 -16.70 -2.65 5.55
C ARG A 353 -17.74 -2.17 4.55
N VAL A 354 -17.32 -1.44 3.53
CA VAL A 354 -18.20 -0.91 2.50
C VAL A 354 -18.38 -1.98 1.41
N MET A 355 -19.63 -2.35 1.17
CA MET A 355 -20.05 -3.30 0.16
C MET A 355 -20.53 -2.55 -1.10
N SER A 356 -20.64 -3.26 -2.23
CA SER A 356 -20.97 -2.65 -3.52
C SER A 356 -22.34 -1.97 -3.59
N ASN A 357 -23.26 -2.32 -2.69
CA ASN A 357 -24.62 -1.76 -2.57
C ASN A 357 -24.74 -0.64 -1.52
N ASP A 358 -23.68 -0.36 -0.76
CA ASP A 358 -23.72 0.66 0.30
C ASP A 358 -23.73 2.08 -0.27
N ASP A 359 -24.49 2.97 0.36
CA ASP A 359 -24.49 4.41 0.11
C ASP A 359 -23.66 5.16 1.17
N ILE A 360 -22.43 5.51 0.80
CA ILE A 360 -21.51 6.22 1.68
C ILE A 360 -21.89 7.70 1.87
N SER A 361 -22.67 8.30 0.95
CA SER A 361 -23.07 9.71 1.06
C SER A 361 -24.02 9.93 2.25
N HIS A 362 -24.89 8.95 2.49
CA HIS A 362 -25.76 8.90 3.65
C HIS A 362 -24.98 8.69 4.96
N MET A 363 -23.91 7.89 4.94
CA MET A 363 -23.05 7.65 6.11
C MET A 363 -22.33 8.94 6.56
N ASP A 364 -21.83 9.74 5.63
CA ASP A 364 -21.14 11.01 5.97
C ASP A 364 -22.10 12.09 6.48
N TYR A 365 -23.33 12.10 5.96
CA TYR A 365 -24.38 13.03 6.41
C TYR A 365 -24.83 12.74 7.85
N ILE A 366 -25.04 11.46 8.20
CA ILE A 366 -25.44 11.06 9.56
C ILE A 366 -24.37 11.43 10.58
N ASN A 367 -23.09 11.23 10.26
CA ASN A 367 -22.00 11.54 11.19
C ASN A 367 -21.80 13.03 11.41
N ARG A 368 -21.87 13.85 10.34
CA ARG A 368 -21.83 15.31 10.48
C ARG A 368 -23.01 15.83 11.32
N SER A 369 -24.20 15.26 11.12
CA SER A 369 -25.40 15.63 11.89
C SER A 369 -25.29 15.23 13.38
N ARG A 370 -24.72 14.04 13.68
CA ARG A 370 -24.48 13.58 15.06
C ARG A 370 -23.41 14.40 15.77
N ALA A 371 -22.30 14.70 15.11
CA ALA A 371 -21.23 15.54 15.66
C ALA A 371 -21.71 16.98 15.91
N ALA A 372 -22.52 17.54 15.01
CA ALA A 372 -23.17 18.83 15.21
C ALA A 372 -24.13 18.79 16.41
N ALA A 373 -24.93 17.73 16.56
CA ALA A 373 -25.83 17.56 17.70
C ALA A 373 -25.08 17.41 19.04
N GLN A 374 -23.96 16.67 19.05
CA GLN A 374 -23.08 16.53 20.23
C GLN A 374 -22.37 17.84 20.61
N THR A 375 -21.95 18.62 19.60
CA THR A 375 -21.39 19.95 19.83
C THR A 375 -22.44 20.88 20.43
N VAL A 376 -23.66 20.86 19.92
CA VAL A 376 -24.78 21.65 20.45
C VAL A 376 -25.17 21.20 21.86
N SER A 377 -25.17 19.89 22.17
CA SER A 377 -25.44 19.41 23.54
C SER A 377 -24.33 19.79 24.52
N ASN A 378 -23.07 19.73 24.12
CA ASN A 378 -21.93 20.13 24.96
C ASN A 378 -21.92 21.64 25.21
N VAL A 379 -22.28 22.44 24.20
CA VAL A 379 -22.52 23.88 24.38
C VAL A 379 -23.69 24.10 25.33
N ARG A 380 -24.82 23.40 25.16
CA ARG A 380 -25.99 23.54 26.04
C ARG A 380 -25.69 23.20 27.51
N ASN A 381 -24.88 22.16 27.73
CA ASN A 381 -24.40 21.76 29.06
C ASN A 381 -23.38 22.75 29.66
N LEU A 382 -22.71 23.57 28.84
CA LEU A 382 -21.87 24.69 29.30
C LEU A 382 -22.70 25.92 29.72
N TRP A 383 -23.96 26.03 29.25
CA TRP A 383 -24.88 27.12 29.60
C TRP A 383 -25.90 26.76 30.70
N GLU A 384 -26.01 25.48 31.09
CA GLU A 384 -26.72 25.08 32.31
C GLU A 384 -25.80 25.32 33.52
N ARG A 385 -25.85 26.55 34.03
CA ARG A 385 -25.22 26.94 35.29
C ARG A 385 -26.25 26.85 36.41
N ASP A 386 -25.86 26.21 37.51
CA ASP A 386 -26.64 25.97 38.73
C ASP A 386 -27.56 27.14 39.13
N GLU A 387 -28.86 26.88 39.23
CA GLU A 387 -29.83 27.73 39.93
C GLU A 387 -29.57 27.71 41.44
N SER A 388 -28.47 28.30 41.90
CA SER A 388 -28.32 28.73 43.30
C SER A 388 -27.19 29.72 43.48
N SER A 389 -27.41 30.98 43.10
CA SER A 389 -26.89 32.11 43.88
C SER A 389 -27.53 33.43 43.42
N SER A 390 -28.21 34.08 44.34
CA SER A 390 -28.63 35.47 44.23
C SER A 390 -27.40 36.38 44.22
N PHE A 391 -27.18 37.13 43.14
CA PHE A 391 -26.32 38.30 43.20
C PHE A 391 -26.76 39.43 42.26
N GLU A 392 -26.55 40.64 42.76
CA GLU A 392 -27.20 41.89 42.40
C GLU A 392 -26.91 42.40 40.99
N GLN A 393 -27.91 43.11 40.47
CA GLN A 393 -27.93 43.80 39.20
C GLN A 393 -27.05 45.07 39.25
N SER A 394 -25.92 45.06 38.53
CA SER A 394 -25.24 46.30 38.13
C SER A 394 -25.22 46.42 36.61
N ARG A 395 -25.94 47.42 36.10
CA ARG A 395 -25.93 47.81 34.69
C ARG A 395 -24.64 48.55 34.40
N SER A 396 -23.84 48.07 33.46
CA SER A 396 -22.91 48.92 32.70
C SER A 396 -23.03 48.62 31.21
N SER A 397 -23.18 49.69 30.44
CA SER A 397 -23.36 49.75 29.00
C SER A 397 -22.06 49.42 28.26
N LEU A 398 -22.11 48.46 27.32
CA LEU A 398 -21.04 48.20 26.37
C LEU A 398 -21.53 48.49 24.95
N THR A 399 -20.97 49.56 24.39
CA THR A 399 -21.19 50.07 23.05
C THR A 399 -20.45 49.19 22.04
N VAL A 400 -21.17 48.69 21.03
CA VAL A 400 -20.61 47.90 19.92
C VAL A 400 -19.91 48.84 18.93
N PHE A 401 -18.63 48.58 18.63
CA PHE A 401 -17.91 49.19 17.52
C PHE A 401 -17.79 48.20 16.36
N LEU A 402 -18.39 48.52 15.21
CA LEU A 402 -18.17 47.87 13.92
C LEU A 402 -17.21 48.75 13.09
N PRO A 403 -16.16 48.21 12.45
CA PRO A 403 -15.41 48.94 11.44
C PRO A 403 -16.05 48.79 10.04
N PRO A 404 -15.89 49.79 9.15
CA PRO A 404 -16.64 49.87 7.91
C PRO A 404 -16.00 49.09 6.76
N THR A 405 -16.87 48.58 5.90
CA THR A 405 -16.60 48.04 4.57
C THR A 405 -16.21 49.14 3.59
N LYS A 406 -15.19 48.90 2.76
CA LYS A 406 -15.08 49.51 1.42
C LYS A 406 -14.47 48.53 0.42
N THR A 407 -15.17 48.47 -0.71
CA THR A 407 -14.91 47.79 -1.98
C THR A 407 -13.80 48.47 -2.78
N ASN A 408 -13.07 47.72 -3.61
CA ASN A 408 -13.04 47.91 -5.07
C ASN A 408 -12.20 46.83 -5.78
N GLU A 409 -12.64 46.54 -7.00
CA GLU A 409 -12.21 45.54 -7.97
C GLU A 409 -10.90 45.89 -8.71
N THR A 410 -10.44 44.89 -9.50
CA THR A 410 -9.41 44.90 -10.57
C THR A 410 -7.96 44.93 -10.06
N ASP A 411 -7.03 44.05 -10.47
CA ASP A 411 -6.71 43.68 -11.85
C ASP A 411 -5.93 42.34 -11.96
N PHE A 412 -5.91 41.80 -13.18
CA PHE A 412 -5.34 40.54 -13.65
C PHE A 412 -3.81 40.61 -13.88
N THR A 413 -3.16 39.45 -14.11
CA THR A 413 -1.77 39.20 -14.61
C THR A 413 -0.61 39.38 -13.62
N ALA A 414 0.54 38.69 -13.65
CA ALA A 414 1.06 37.48 -14.29
C ALA A 414 2.54 37.32 -13.83
N TRP A 415 2.98 36.07 -13.60
CA TRP A 415 4.28 35.51 -14.03
C TRP A 415 5.62 35.76 -13.27
N ILE A 416 6.28 34.61 -12.99
CA ILE A 416 7.72 34.21 -12.98
C ILE A 416 8.62 34.32 -11.71
N ILE A 417 9.36 33.19 -11.53
CA ILE A 417 10.75 32.99 -11.04
C ILE A 417 10.77 32.52 -9.56
N LEU A 418 11.25 31.31 -9.18
CA LEU A 418 12.29 30.41 -9.69
C LEU A 418 11.98 28.95 -9.31
#